data_AF-A0A086MLI0-F1
#
_entry.id   AF-A0A086MLI0-F1
#
_cell.length_a   1.000
_cell.length_b   1.000
_cell.length_c   1.000
_cell.angle_alpha   90.00
_cell.angle_beta   90.00
_cell.angle_gamma   90.00
#
_symmetry.space_group_name_H-M   'P 1'
#
loop_
_entity.id
_entity.type
_entity.pdbx_description
1 polymer ?
#
loop_
_entity_poly.entity_id
_entity_poly.type
_entity_poly.pdbx_seq_one_letter_code
_entity_poly.pdbx_strand_id
1 'polypeptide(L)'
;MKLTRLRIAGFKTFVEPTDFLIEPGLTGVVGPNGCGKSNLVEALRWVMGENSFKNMRATGMDDVIFSGSGGRPARNWAEVMLTIDNAERTAPAAFNDTDLLEISRKIEREEGSTYRVNGKEVRARDVQILFADAATGSRSPALVRQGQISEIISAKPQARRRILEDAAGIAGLHARRHEAELRLKAAEDNLVRVEDVTRELESQIESLKRQGRQASRYKTLSAEIRRLEALMYAISFSEAREQAATAERQVTEALKAVADATEEQTRAATAQAVAAHA
;
A
#
# COMPACT_ATOMS: atom_id res chain seq x y z
N MET A 1 -18.32 -26.07 19.12
CA MET A 1 -18.22 -24.69 19.71
C MET A 1 -19.35 -24.46 20.71
N LYS A 2 -19.04 -24.20 21.99
CA LYS A 2 -20.03 -23.92 23.05
C LYS A 2 -19.68 -22.62 23.77
N LEU A 3 -20.66 -21.74 24.00
CA LEU A 3 -20.43 -20.49 24.75
C LEU A 3 -20.29 -20.84 26.25
N THR A 4 -19.21 -20.42 26.90
CA THR A 4 -18.94 -20.79 28.30
C THR A 4 -18.93 -19.60 29.25
N ARG A 5 -18.54 -18.41 28.78
CA ARG A 5 -18.49 -17.21 29.61
C ARG A 5 -18.71 -15.95 28.77
N LEU A 6 -19.49 -15.02 29.30
CA LEU A 6 -19.67 -13.67 28.75
C LEU A 6 -19.27 -12.65 29.81
N ARG A 7 -18.22 -11.87 29.54
CA ARG A 7 -17.77 -10.76 30.39
C ARG A 7 -18.18 -9.44 29.77
N ILE A 8 -18.79 -8.57 30.56
CA ILE A 8 -19.33 -7.29 30.10
C ILE A 8 -18.82 -6.17 31.01
N ALA A 9 -18.26 -5.10 30.45
CA ALA A 9 -17.82 -3.93 31.18
C ALA A 9 -18.11 -2.63 30.41
N GLY A 10 -18.57 -1.59 31.10
CA GLY A 10 -18.89 -0.28 30.52
C GLY A 10 -20.01 -0.29 29.47
N PHE A 11 -20.76 -1.38 29.31
CA PHE A 11 -21.72 -1.57 28.22
C PHE A 11 -23.15 -1.34 28.71
N LYS A 12 -23.82 -0.30 28.21
CA LYS A 12 -25.17 0.09 28.61
C LYS A 12 -25.35 0.06 30.13
N THR A 13 -26.21 -0.81 30.66
CA THR A 13 -26.49 -0.91 32.09
C THR A 13 -25.36 -1.58 32.91
N PHE A 14 -24.35 -2.17 32.27
CA PHE A 14 -23.24 -2.88 32.92
C PHE A 14 -22.05 -1.94 33.13
N VAL A 15 -22.04 -1.22 34.24
CA VAL A 15 -20.98 -0.24 34.54
C VAL A 15 -19.69 -0.94 34.98
N GLU A 16 -19.79 -1.87 35.92
CA GLU A 16 -18.66 -2.63 36.45
C GLU A 16 -18.51 -3.95 35.67
N PRO A 17 -17.28 -4.47 35.56
CA PRO A 17 -17.04 -5.77 34.95
C PRO A 17 -17.89 -6.85 35.60
N THR A 18 -18.74 -7.49 34.81
CA THR A 18 -19.64 -8.56 35.25
C THR A 18 -19.39 -9.79 34.40
N ASP A 19 -19.13 -10.92 35.06
CA ASP A 19 -18.95 -12.22 34.42
C ASP A 19 -20.23 -13.05 34.50
N PHE A 20 -20.69 -13.54 33.36
CA PHE A 20 -21.80 -14.47 33.23
C PHE A 20 -21.26 -15.83 32.78
N LEU A 21 -21.40 -16.82 33.64
CA LEU A 21 -21.09 -18.22 33.30
C LEU A 21 -22.27 -18.83 32.57
N ILE A 22 -22.00 -19.47 31.43
CA ILE A 22 -22.98 -20.21 30.64
C ILE A 22 -22.67 -21.69 30.86
N GLU A 23 -23.44 -22.32 31.74
CA GLU A 23 -23.26 -23.73 32.09
C GLU A 23 -24.04 -24.65 31.14
N PRO A 24 -23.63 -25.92 30.99
CA PRO A 24 -24.37 -26.89 30.21
C PRO A 24 -25.83 -27.01 30.67
N GLY A 25 -26.77 -27.07 29.72
CA GLY A 25 -28.20 -27.19 29.99
C GLY A 25 -28.94 -25.87 29.81
N LEU A 26 -29.84 -25.56 30.74
CA LEU A 26 -30.70 -24.38 30.67
C LEU A 26 -30.20 -23.29 31.63
N THR A 27 -29.63 -22.22 31.08
CA THR A 27 -29.28 -21.02 31.86
C THR A 27 -30.43 -20.02 31.83
N GLY A 28 -31.04 -19.74 32.98
CA GLY A 28 -32.12 -18.76 33.13
C GLY A 28 -31.60 -17.41 33.65
N VAL A 29 -31.92 -16.31 32.96
CA VAL A 29 -31.60 -14.95 33.43
C VAL A 29 -32.87 -14.27 33.93
N VAL A 30 -32.96 -14.06 35.24
CA VAL A 30 -34.12 -13.45 35.90
C VAL A 30 -33.76 -12.11 36.55
N GLY A 31 -34.76 -11.25 36.70
CA GLY A 31 -34.59 -9.95 37.36
C GLY A 31 -35.75 -8.99 37.05
N PRO A 32 -35.87 -7.87 37.77
CA PRO A 32 -36.94 -6.90 37.57
C PRO A 32 -36.87 -6.21 36.20
N ASN A 33 -37.94 -5.53 35.79
CA ASN A 33 -37.94 -4.75 34.56
C ASN A 33 -36.89 -3.64 34.64
N GLY A 34 -36.18 -3.40 33.54
CA GLY A 34 -35.13 -2.36 33.49
C GLY A 34 -33.76 -2.77 34.07
N CYS A 35 -33.58 -3.97 34.63
CA CYS A 35 -32.29 -4.39 35.20
C CYS A 35 -31.21 -4.76 34.16
N GLY A 36 -31.47 -4.57 32.86
CA GLY A 36 -30.49 -4.83 31.81
C GLY A 36 -30.51 -6.23 31.18
N LYS A 37 -31.52 -7.07 31.46
CA LYS A 37 -31.63 -8.44 30.87
C LYS A 37 -31.49 -8.45 29.35
N SER A 38 -32.22 -7.56 28.66
CA SER A 38 -32.14 -7.45 27.20
C SER A 38 -30.77 -6.95 26.70
N ASN A 39 -30.03 -6.21 27.54
CA ASN A 39 -28.70 -5.71 27.19
C ASN A 39 -27.65 -6.84 27.20
N LEU A 40 -27.90 -7.95 27.91
CA LEU A 40 -27.05 -9.14 27.89
C LEU A 40 -27.07 -9.80 26.50
N VAL A 41 -28.27 -9.99 25.94
CA VAL A 41 -28.44 -10.53 24.58
C VAL A 41 -27.84 -9.59 23.54
N GLU A 42 -27.97 -8.28 23.73
CA GLU A 42 -27.33 -7.29 22.87
C GLU A 42 -25.82 -7.33 22.94
N ALA A 43 -25.22 -7.42 24.13
CA ALA A 43 -23.78 -7.56 24.31
C ALA A 43 -23.27 -8.79 23.56
N LEU A 44 -23.97 -9.92 23.68
CA LEU A 44 -23.64 -11.15 22.95
C LEU A 44 -23.67 -10.94 21.43
N ARG A 45 -24.73 -10.32 20.89
CA ARG A 45 -24.82 -10.02 19.45
C ARG A 45 -23.73 -9.05 18.99
N TRP A 46 -23.38 -8.09 19.83
CA TRP A 46 -22.39 -7.06 19.53
C TRP A 46 -20.97 -7.62 19.42
N VAL A 47 -20.57 -8.50 20.36
CA VAL A 47 -19.28 -9.20 20.28
C VAL A 47 -19.25 -10.24 19.16
N MET A 48 -20.40 -10.81 18.79
CA MET A 48 -20.53 -11.73 17.64
C MET A 48 -20.54 -11.04 16.26
N GLY A 49 -20.34 -9.72 16.18
CA GLY A 49 -20.18 -9.03 14.89
C GLY A 49 -21.34 -8.12 14.46
N GLU A 50 -22.33 -7.81 15.31
CA GLU A 50 -23.36 -6.83 14.96
C GLU A 50 -22.77 -5.41 14.92
N ASN A 51 -22.73 -4.81 13.73
CA ASN A 51 -22.19 -3.47 13.50
C ASN A 51 -23.29 -2.40 13.29
N SER A 52 -24.56 -2.79 13.22
CA SER A 52 -25.67 -1.85 13.08
C SER A 52 -26.10 -1.30 14.44
N PHE A 53 -25.82 -0.02 14.72
CA PHE A 53 -26.30 0.67 15.93
C PHE A 53 -27.84 0.63 16.07
N LYS A 54 -28.57 0.63 14.94
CA LYS A 54 -30.04 0.48 14.93
C LYS A 54 -30.48 -0.86 15.52
N ASN A 55 -29.75 -1.94 15.18
CA ASN A 55 -30.03 -3.28 15.70
C ASN A 55 -29.65 -3.43 17.17
N MET A 56 -28.84 -2.51 17.68
CA MET A 56 -28.42 -2.38 19.06
C MET A 56 -29.32 -1.42 19.87
N ARG A 57 -30.46 -0.97 19.33
CA ARG A 57 -31.36 0.02 19.97
C ARG A 57 -30.62 1.27 20.46
N ALA A 58 -29.73 1.78 19.60
CA ALA A 58 -28.86 2.91 19.86
C ALA A 58 -29.00 3.93 18.70
N THR A 59 -28.64 5.20 18.91
CA THR A 59 -28.67 6.26 17.88
C THR A 59 -27.33 6.40 17.15
N GLY A 60 -26.24 6.09 17.85
CA GLY A 60 -24.89 5.90 17.31
C GLY A 60 -24.23 4.66 17.92
N MET A 61 -23.08 4.24 17.39
CA MET A 61 -22.39 3.08 17.97
C MET A 61 -21.87 3.39 19.39
N ASP A 62 -21.46 4.63 19.66
CA ASP A 62 -20.97 5.08 20.97
C ASP A 62 -22.03 5.01 22.07
N ASP A 63 -23.31 4.92 21.71
CA ASP A 63 -24.42 4.78 22.67
C ASP A 63 -24.48 3.39 23.32
N VAL A 64 -23.67 2.43 22.85
CA VAL A 64 -23.48 1.17 23.58
C VAL A 64 -22.64 1.36 24.84
N ILE A 65 -21.88 2.45 24.94
CA ILE A 65 -21.09 2.82 26.10
C ILE A 65 -22.00 3.42 27.17
N PHE A 66 -21.82 3.02 28.42
CA PHE A 66 -22.58 3.54 29.55
C PHE A 66 -22.51 5.08 29.59
N SER A 67 -23.69 5.71 29.51
CA SER A 67 -23.86 7.17 29.42
C SER A 67 -23.99 7.87 30.78
N GLY A 68 -23.86 7.14 31.89
CA GLY A 68 -24.06 7.67 33.23
C GLY A 68 -25.50 7.54 33.72
N SER A 69 -25.67 7.22 35.00
CA SER A 69 -26.99 7.10 35.65
C SER A 69 -26.84 6.99 37.16
N GLY A 70 -27.82 7.49 37.92
CA GLY A 70 -27.95 7.23 39.36
C GLY A 70 -26.70 7.59 40.19
N GLY A 71 -26.06 8.72 39.88
CA GLY A 71 -24.84 9.19 40.57
C GLY A 71 -23.52 8.58 40.07
N ARG A 72 -23.55 7.69 39.07
CA ARG A 72 -22.34 7.15 38.43
C ARG A 72 -21.99 7.95 37.17
N PRO A 73 -20.71 8.37 36.99
CA PRO A 73 -20.29 9.07 35.79
C PRO A 73 -20.34 8.18 34.55
N ALA A 74 -20.45 8.78 33.38
CA ALA A 74 -20.34 8.09 32.10
C ALA A 74 -18.96 7.42 31.96
N ARG A 75 -18.91 6.32 31.19
CA ARG A 75 -17.64 5.71 30.78
C ARG A 75 -17.26 6.22 29.38
N ASN A 76 -15.96 6.14 29.08
CA ASN A 76 -15.43 6.46 27.75
C ASN A 76 -15.24 5.22 26.87
N TRP A 77 -15.43 4.02 27.43
CA TRP A 77 -15.25 2.77 26.72
C TRP A 77 -16.24 1.71 27.19
N ALA A 78 -16.49 0.72 26.32
CA ALA A 78 -17.18 -0.51 26.66
C ALA A 78 -16.41 -1.69 26.07
N GLU A 79 -16.40 -2.81 26.80
CA GLU A 79 -15.82 -4.06 26.33
C GLU A 79 -16.77 -5.22 26.63
N VAL A 80 -16.92 -6.08 25.64
CA VAL A 80 -17.60 -7.36 25.78
C VAL A 80 -16.64 -8.43 25.31
N MET A 81 -16.48 -9.46 26.13
CA MET A 81 -15.63 -10.60 25.87
C MET A 81 -16.43 -11.88 26.00
N LEU A 82 -16.32 -12.73 25.00
CA LEU A 82 -17.01 -14.01 24.90
C LEU A 82 -15.98 -15.12 24.85
N THR A 83 -16.11 -16.07 25.77
CA THR A 83 -15.31 -17.29 25.81
C THR A 83 -16.11 -18.44 25.21
N ILE A 84 -15.48 -19.18 24.31
CA ILE A 84 -16.04 -20.32 23.58
C ILE A 84 -15.14 -21.53 23.79
N ASP A 85 -15.75 -22.65 24.18
CA ASP A 85 -15.13 -23.97 24.15
C ASP A 85 -15.09 -24.49 22.69
N ASN A 86 -13.88 -24.72 22.21
CA ASN A 86 -13.51 -25.22 20.89
C ASN A 86 -12.76 -26.57 20.99
N ALA A 87 -12.95 -27.37 22.03
CA ALA A 87 -12.31 -28.69 22.18
C ALA A 87 -12.59 -29.63 20.99
N GLU A 88 -13.76 -29.51 20.35
CA GLU A 88 -14.15 -30.28 19.15
C GLU A 88 -13.52 -29.75 17.85
N ARG A 89 -12.72 -28.68 17.91
CA ARG A 89 -12.00 -28.07 16.78
C ARG A 89 -12.88 -27.75 15.57
N THR A 90 -14.06 -27.17 15.84
CA THR A 90 -15.03 -26.79 14.80
C THR A 90 -14.89 -25.35 14.32
N ALA A 91 -13.99 -24.56 14.91
CA ALA A 91 -13.70 -23.21 14.46
C ALA A 91 -13.01 -23.19 13.07
N PRO A 92 -13.12 -22.10 12.28
CA PRO A 92 -12.38 -21.95 11.04
C PRO A 92 -10.87 -22.12 11.23
N ALA A 93 -10.17 -22.61 10.21
CA ALA A 93 -8.74 -22.94 10.28
C ALA A 93 -7.85 -21.80 10.80
N ALA A 94 -8.22 -20.53 10.57
CA ALA A 94 -7.47 -19.37 11.05
C ALA A 94 -7.54 -19.17 12.59
N PHE A 95 -8.47 -19.84 13.26
CA PHE A 95 -8.77 -19.71 14.68
C PHE A 95 -8.91 -21.08 15.36
N ASN A 96 -8.38 -22.15 14.77
CA ASN A 96 -8.63 -23.51 15.26
C ASN A 96 -7.45 -24.10 16.04
N ASP A 97 -6.55 -23.24 16.50
CA ASP A 97 -5.25 -23.60 17.08
C ASP A 97 -5.36 -23.90 18.58
N THR A 98 -6.42 -23.43 19.24
CA THR A 98 -6.64 -23.53 20.69
C THR A 98 -7.97 -24.22 21.02
N ASP A 99 -8.01 -24.90 22.17
CA ASP A 99 -9.24 -25.51 22.71
C ASP A 99 -10.20 -24.46 23.29
N LEU A 100 -9.69 -23.28 23.62
CA LEU A 100 -10.46 -22.16 24.14
C LEU A 100 -10.27 -20.96 23.22
N LEU A 101 -11.39 -20.33 22.86
CA LEU A 101 -11.42 -19.11 22.06
C LEU A 101 -11.96 -17.96 22.90
N GLU A 102 -11.18 -16.89 23.00
CA GLU A 102 -11.58 -15.65 23.64
C GLU A 102 -11.74 -14.56 22.58
N ILE A 103 -12.96 -14.09 22.38
CA ILE A 103 -13.29 -13.06 21.41
C ILE A 103 -13.71 -11.83 22.19
N SER A 104 -12.99 -10.73 22.06
CA SER A 104 -13.39 -9.46 22.64
C SER A 104 -13.62 -8.39 21.60
N ARG A 105 -14.58 -7.52 21.90
CA ARG A 105 -14.82 -6.28 21.17
C ARG A 105 -14.77 -5.14 22.18
N LYS A 106 -13.87 -4.19 21.95
CA LYS A 106 -13.76 -2.96 22.73
C LYS A 106 -14.15 -1.78 21.84
N ILE A 107 -14.88 -0.83 22.40
CA ILE A 107 -15.16 0.47 21.76
C ILE A 107 -14.77 1.58 22.69
N GLU A 108 -14.18 2.63 22.13
CA GLU A 108 -13.88 3.88 22.81
C GLU A 108 -14.63 5.01 22.10
N ARG A 109 -15.15 5.97 22.87
CA ARG A 109 -15.92 7.11 22.32
C ARG A 109 -15.09 7.83 21.28
N GLU A 110 -15.69 8.11 20.12
CA GLU A 110 -15.06 8.83 19.01
C GLU A 110 -13.84 8.14 18.35
N GLU A 111 -13.35 7.02 18.89
CA GLU A 111 -12.22 6.26 18.34
C GLU A 111 -12.64 4.97 17.60
N GLY A 112 -13.88 4.53 17.80
CA GLY A 112 -14.43 3.34 17.15
C GLY A 112 -14.15 2.04 17.89
N SER A 113 -14.38 0.90 17.22
CA SER A 113 -14.34 -0.43 17.86
C SER A 113 -13.25 -1.34 17.29
N THR A 114 -12.52 -1.99 18.19
CA THR A 114 -11.46 -2.97 17.89
C THR A 114 -11.89 -4.37 18.31
N TYR A 115 -11.60 -5.37 17.47
CA TYR A 115 -11.82 -6.77 17.78
C TYR A 115 -10.50 -7.46 18.12
N ARG A 116 -10.53 -8.35 19.11
CA ARG A 116 -9.42 -9.25 19.42
C ARG A 116 -9.90 -10.69 19.52
N VAL A 117 -9.08 -11.62 19.04
CA VAL A 117 -9.27 -13.06 19.25
C VAL A 117 -7.99 -13.60 19.88
N ASN A 118 -8.10 -14.20 21.07
CA ASN A 118 -6.98 -14.65 21.88
C ASN A 118 -5.88 -13.57 22.04
N GLY A 119 -6.31 -12.33 22.29
CA GLY A 119 -5.42 -11.16 22.47
C GLY A 119 -4.87 -10.55 21.18
N LYS A 120 -4.99 -11.20 20.02
CA LYS A 120 -4.54 -10.67 18.72
C LYS A 120 -5.64 -9.83 18.08
N GLU A 121 -5.28 -8.67 17.56
CA GLU A 121 -6.22 -7.82 16.82
C GLU A 121 -6.62 -8.45 15.49
N VAL A 122 -7.93 -8.46 15.21
CA VAL A 122 -8.50 -9.06 14.00
C VAL A 122 -9.52 -8.12 13.37
N ARG A 123 -9.86 -8.35 12.10
CA ARG A 123 -10.89 -7.55 11.43
C ARG A 123 -12.27 -7.98 11.90
N ALA A 124 -13.20 -7.04 11.99
CA ALA A 124 -14.61 -7.33 12.29
C ALA A 124 -15.21 -8.39 11.34
N ARG A 125 -14.76 -8.39 10.08
CA ARG A 125 -15.16 -9.39 9.07
C ARG A 125 -14.74 -10.81 9.44
N ASP A 126 -13.55 -10.98 10.00
CA ASP A 126 -13.02 -12.31 10.35
C ASP A 126 -13.86 -12.93 11.49
N VAL A 127 -14.24 -12.11 12.47
CA VAL A 127 -15.16 -12.51 13.56
C VAL A 127 -16.55 -12.85 13.02
N GLN A 128 -17.07 -12.07 12.06
CA GLN A 128 -18.36 -12.38 11.43
C GLN A 128 -18.34 -13.72 10.70
N ILE A 129 -17.25 -14.03 9.98
CA ILE A 129 -17.09 -15.31 9.27
C ILE A 129 -17.01 -16.47 10.28
N LEU A 130 -16.26 -16.28 11.37
CA LEU A 130 -16.14 -17.28 12.44
C LEU A 130 -17.51 -17.73 12.96
N PHE A 131 -18.42 -16.81 13.22
CA PHE A 131 -19.75 -17.17 13.69
C PHE A 131 -20.75 -17.53 12.59
N ALA A 132 -20.52 -17.12 11.34
CA ALA A 132 -21.36 -17.51 10.21
C ALA A 132 -21.25 -19.01 9.93
N ASP A 133 -20.03 -19.56 9.96
CA ASP A 133 -19.79 -20.99 9.75
C ASP A 133 -20.31 -21.84 10.93
N ALA A 134 -20.36 -21.27 12.13
CA ALA A 134 -20.93 -21.90 13.32
C ALA A 134 -22.48 -21.88 13.35
N ALA A 135 -23.14 -21.19 12.41
CA ALA A 135 -24.56 -20.83 12.45
C ALA A 135 -25.01 -20.10 13.75
N THR A 136 -24.07 -19.56 14.53
CA THR A 136 -24.30 -18.91 15.83
C THR A 136 -23.94 -17.43 15.83
N GLY A 137 -23.93 -16.78 14.66
CA GLY A 137 -23.63 -15.35 14.53
C GLY A 137 -24.66 -14.41 15.14
N SER A 138 -24.33 -13.12 15.13
CA SER A 138 -25.16 -12.04 15.68
C SER A 138 -26.56 -11.90 15.05
N ARG A 139 -26.77 -12.55 13.90
CA ARG A 139 -28.05 -12.64 13.18
C ARG A 139 -28.60 -14.06 13.11
N SER A 140 -28.01 -15.00 13.85
CA SER A 140 -28.46 -16.38 13.88
C SER A 140 -29.95 -16.44 14.26
N PRO A 141 -30.74 -17.30 13.59
CA PRO A 141 -32.13 -17.54 13.98
C PRO A 141 -32.26 -18.13 15.40
N ALA A 142 -31.17 -18.68 15.95
CA ALA A 142 -31.14 -19.17 17.33
C ALA A 142 -31.19 -18.04 18.38
N LEU A 143 -30.84 -16.80 18.00
CA LEU A 143 -30.93 -15.64 18.88
C LEU A 143 -32.25 -14.91 18.63
N VAL A 144 -33.27 -15.25 19.44
CA VAL A 144 -34.61 -14.67 19.32
C VAL A 144 -34.75 -13.44 20.21
N ARG A 145 -34.88 -12.26 19.60
CA ARG A 145 -35.21 -11.01 20.31
C ARG A 145 -36.72 -10.79 20.41
N GLN A 146 -37.12 -9.95 21.36
CA GLN A 146 -38.50 -9.51 21.47
C GLN A 146 -38.98 -8.89 20.15
N GLY A 147 -40.17 -9.32 19.69
CA GLY A 147 -40.78 -8.83 18.44
C GLY A 147 -40.27 -9.50 17.16
N GLN A 148 -39.19 -10.28 17.20
CA GLN A 148 -38.60 -10.89 16.00
C GLN A 148 -39.55 -11.85 15.29
N ILE A 149 -40.35 -12.61 16.03
CA ILE A 149 -41.31 -13.55 15.44
C ILE A 149 -42.31 -12.79 14.55
N SER A 150 -42.85 -11.68 15.05
CA SER A 150 -43.77 -10.80 14.29
C SER A 150 -43.09 -10.16 13.07
N GLU A 151 -41.83 -9.76 13.19
CA GLU A 151 -41.02 -9.25 12.07
C GLU A 151 -40.83 -10.33 10.98
N ILE A 152 -40.56 -11.58 11.34
CA ILE A 152 -40.36 -12.67 10.38
C ILE A 152 -41.66 -12.99 9.62
N ILE A 153 -42.79 -12.98 10.34
CA ILE A 153 -44.12 -13.20 9.75
C ILE A 153 -44.45 -12.10 8.74
N SER A 154 -44.12 -10.84 9.05
CA SER A 154 -44.39 -9.69 8.18
C SER A 154 -43.32 -9.44 7.11
N ALA A 155 -42.16 -10.12 7.18
CA ALA A 155 -41.05 -9.90 6.27
C ALA A 155 -41.36 -10.31 4.82
N LYS A 156 -40.78 -9.57 3.87
CA LYS A 156 -40.83 -9.88 2.44
C LYS A 156 -40.17 -11.25 2.16
N PRO A 157 -40.59 -11.97 1.10
CA PRO A 157 -40.06 -13.29 0.76
C PRO A 157 -38.52 -13.36 0.69
N GLN A 158 -37.86 -12.34 0.13
CA GLN A 158 -36.40 -12.27 0.04
C GLN A 158 -35.71 -12.24 1.42
N ALA A 159 -36.26 -11.47 2.36
CA ALA A 159 -35.73 -11.40 3.72
C ALA A 159 -35.97 -12.71 4.49
N ARG A 160 -37.12 -13.35 4.26
CA ARG A 160 -37.44 -14.66 4.85
C ARG A 160 -36.54 -15.78 4.30
N ARG A 161 -36.23 -15.75 3.00
CA ARG A 161 -35.31 -16.69 2.35
C ARG A 161 -33.96 -16.71 3.06
N ARG A 162 -33.40 -15.55 3.36
CA ARG A 162 -32.11 -15.46 4.08
C ARG A 162 -32.11 -16.20 5.41
N ILE A 163 -33.20 -16.12 6.17
CA ILE A 163 -33.35 -16.84 7.45
C ILE A 163 -33.34 -18.36 7.22
N LEU A 164 -34.00 -18.83 6.15
CA LEU A 164 -34.00 -20.25 5.78
C LEU A 164 -32.61 -20.72 5.32
N GLU A 165 -31.88 -19.88 4.57
CA GLU A 165 -30.51 -20.16 4.14
C GLU A 165 -29.53 -20.22 5.33
N ASP A 166 -29.69 -19.32 6.30
CA ASP A 166 -28.96 -19.32 7.57
C ASP A 166 -29.28 -20.60 8.37
N ALA A 167 -30.56 -20.97 8.48
CA ALA A 167 -31.00 -22.19 9.18
C ALA A 167 -30.56 -23.49 8.49
N ALA A 168 -30.46 -23.48 7.15
CA ALA A 168 -29.94 -24.59 6.36
C ALA A 168 -28.41 -24.69 6.39
N GLY A 169 -27.71 -23.76 7.06
CA GLY A 169 -26.25 -23.75 7.16
C GLY A 169 -25.51 -23.39 5.87
N ILE A 170 -26.21 -22.88 4.85
CA ILE A 170 -25.59 -22.53 3.55
C ILE A 170 -25.13 -21.07 3.48
N ALA A 171 -25.47 -20.26 4.48
CA ALA A 171 -25.09 -18.85 4.54
C ALA A 171 -23.56 -18.63 4.55
N GLY A 172 -22.82 -19.46 5.30
CA GLY A 172 -21.35 -19.42 5.31
C GLY A 172 -20.75 -19.71 3.93
N LEU A 173 -21.32 -20.67 3.19
CA LEU A 173 -20.91 -20.99 1.83
C LEU A 173 -21.11 -19.79 0.88
N HIS A 174 -22.27 -19.13 0.93
CA HIS A 174 -22.54 -17.94 0.14
C HIS A 174 -21.59 -16.78 0.47
N ALA A 175 -21.33 -16.56 1.77
CA ALA A 175 -20.39 -15.53 2.21
C ALA A 175 -18.97 -15.79 1.72
N ARG A 176 -18.47 -17.03 1.84
CA ARG A 176 -17.13 -17.42 1.34
C ARG A 176 -17.03 -17.33 -0.18
N ARG A 177 -18.06 -17.76 -0.90
CA ARG A 177 -18.11 -17.62 -2.36
C ARG A 177 -18.03 -16.15 -2.78
N HIS A 178 -18.85 -15.29 -2.18
CA HIS A 178 -18.83 -13.86 -2.48
C HIS A 178 -17.48 -13.23 -2.15
N GLU A 179 -16.84 -13.63 -1.06
CA GLU A 179 -15.49 -13.19 -0.71
C GLU A 179 -14.43 -13.64 -1.72
N ALA A 180 -14.48 -14.90 -2.15
CA ALA A 180 -13.58 -15.41 -3.16
C ALA A 180 -13.77 -14.68 -4.50
N GLU A 181 -15.02 -14.41 -4.90
CA GLU A 181 -15.34 -13.62 -6.10
C GLU A 181 -14.77 -12.19 -6.01
N LEU A 182 -14.90 -11.52 -4.86
CA LEU A 182 -14.32 -10.18 -4.66
C LEU A 182 -12.79 -10.20 -4.71
N ARG A 183 -12.16 -11.20 -4.09
CA ARG A 183 -10.69 -11.36 -4.12
C ARG A 183 -10.19 -11.67 -5.53
N LEU A 184 -10.89 -12.51 -6.27
CA LEU A 184 -10.58 -12.84 -7.66
C LEU A 184 -10.64 -11.60 -8.53
N LYS A 185 -11.73 -10.82 -8.45
CA LYS A 185 -11.88 -9.58 -9.20
C LYS A 185 -10.76 -8.58 -8.89
N ALA A 186 -10.41 -8.41 -7.61
CA ALA A 186 -9.30 -7.54 -7.23
C ALA A 186 -7.95 -8.03 -7.77
N ALA A 187 -7.73 -9.35 -7.88
CA ALA A 187 -6.53 -9.91 -8.49
C ALA A 187 -6.50 -9.69 -10.01
N GLU A 188 -7.64 -9.83 -10.69
CA GLU A 188 -7.79 -9.53 -12.12
C GLU A 188 -7.50 -8.07 -12.43
N ASP A 189 -8.06 -7.13 -11.65
CA ASP A 189 -7.80 -5.69 -11.80
C ASP A 189 -6.30 -5.36 -11.59
N ASN A 190 -5.65 -6.03 -10.64
CA ASN A 190 -4.21 -5.89 -10.42
C ASN A 190 -3.38 -6.41 -11.59
N LEU A 191 -3.79 -7.54 -12.20
CA LEU A 191 -3.09 -8.12 -13.35
C LEU A 191 -3.13 -7.17 -14.55
N VAL A 192 -4.30 -6.59 -14.85
CA VAL A 192 -4.44 -5.59 -15.93
C VAL A 192 -3.46 -4.42 -15.73
N ARG A 193 -3.36 -3.91 -14.50
CA ARG A 193 -2.42 -2.82 -14.18
C ARG A 193 -0.95 -3.22 -14.39
N VAL A 194 -0.58 -4.46 -14.04
CA VAL A 194 0.78 -4.97 -14.25
C VAL A 194 1.10 -5.11 -15.74
N GLU A 195 0.14 -5.57 -16.55
CA GLU A 195 0.31 -5.65 -18.00
C GLU A 195 0.53 -4.27 -18.63
N ASP A 196 -0.22 -3.26 -18.21
CA ASP A 196 -0.06 -1.89 -18.70
C ASP A 196 1.32 -1.30 -18.37
N VAL A 197 1.76 -1.44 -17.13
CA VAL A 197 3.11 -1.00 -16.70
C VAL A 197 4.20 -1.74 -17.48
N THR A 198 4.02 -3.04 -17.73
CA THR A 198 4.98 -3.84 -18.48
C THR A 198 5.11 -3.32 -19.92
N ARG A 199 3.99 -3.05 -20.60
CA ARG A 199 3.99 -2.48 -21.96
C ARG A 199 4.65 -1.11 -22.01
N GLU A 200 4.42 -0.27 -21.00
CA GLU A 200 5.06 1.05 -20.92
C GLU A 200 6.59 0.91 -20.81
N LEU A 201 7.06 0.03 -19.91
CA LEU A 201 8.49 -0.22 -19.72
C LEU A 201 9.15 -0.79 -20.97
N GLU A 202 8.48 -1.69 -21.70
CA GLU A 202 8.98 -2.22 -22.98
C GLU A 202 9.18 -1.11 -24.02
N SER A 203 8.23 -0.19 -24.12
CA SER A 203 8.33 0.98 -25.00
C SER A 203 9.51 1.89 -24.62
N GLN A 204 9.69 2.15 -23.31
CA GLN A 204 10.82 2.94 -22.81
C GLN A 204 12.16 2.26 -23.12
N ILE A 205 12.27 0.95 -22.92
CA ILE A 205 13.47 0.16 -23.23
C ILE A 205 13.82 0.27 -24.71
N GLU A 206 12.85 0.16 -25.61
CA GLU A 206 13.10 0.26 -27.05
C GLU A 206 13.56 1.66 -27.45
N SER A 207 12.98 2.72 -26.86
CA SER A 207 13.45 4.09 -27.05
C SER A 207 14.89 4.28 -26.58
N LEU A 208 15.23 3.78 -25.38
CA LEU A 208 16.58 3.85 -24.82
C LEU A 208 17.60 3.07 -25.67
N LYS A 209 17.22 1.91 -26.21
CA LYS A 209 18.08 1.17 -27.15
C LYS A 209 18.41 1.99 -28.40
N ARG A 210 17.43 2.69 -28.97
CA ARG A 210 17.65 3.57 -30.14
C ARG A 210 18.58 4.73 -29.79
N GLN A 211 18.35 5.39 -28.66
CA GLN A 211 19.22 6.45 -28.17
C GLN A 211 20.66 5.96 -27.93
N GLY A 212 20.82 4.76 -27.35
CA GLY A 212 22.13 4.14 -27.15
C GLY A 212 22.88 3.89 -28.46
N ARG A 213 22.20 3.37 -29.49
CA ARG A 213 22.77 3.18 -30.84
C ARG A 213 23.20 4.52 -31.45
N GLN A 214 22.37 5.55 -31.34
CA GLN A 214 22.68 6.88 -31.87
C GLN A 214 23.90 7.51 -31.16
N ALA A 215 23.96 7.41 -29.83
CA ALA A 215 25.09 7.90 -29.05
C ALA A 215 26.40 7.17 -29.38
N SER A 216 26.35 5.85 -29.60
CA SER A 216 27.51 5.08 -30.03
C SER A 216 27.99 5.52 -31.42
N ARG A 217 27.07 5.69 -32.38
CA ARG A 217 27.41 6.16 -33.73
C ARG A 217 28.02 7.55 -33.72
N TYR A 218 27.46 8.46 -32.91
CA TYR A 218 28.01 9.80 -32.72
C TYR A 218 29.44 9.75 -32.19
N LYS A 219 29.73 8.95 -31.15
CA LYS A 219 31.08 8.81 -30.61
C LYS A 219 32.10 8.33 -31.66
N THR A 220 31.74 7.33 -32.46
CA THR A 220 32.61 6.82 -33.53
C THR A 220 32.89 7.91 -34.58
N LEU A 221 31.84 8.57 -35.09
CA LEU A 221 31.99 9.62 -36.10
C LEU A 221 32.78 10.82 -35.57
N SER A 222 32.52 11.26 -34.33
CA SER A 222 33.30 12.35 -33.73
C SER A 222 34.78 12.00 -33.54
N ALA A 223 35.10 10.74 -33.25
CA ALA A 223 36.49 10.30 -33.17
C ALA A 223 37.17 10.31 -34.55
N GLU A 224 36.45 9.89 -35.58
CA GLU A 224 36.93 9.90 -36.97
C GLU A 224 37.14 11.34 -37.49
N ILE A 225 36.18 12.23 -37.26
CA ILE A 225 36.29 13.66 -37.60
C ILE A 225 37.53 14.27 -36.95
N ARG A 226 37.70 14.10 -35.62
CA ARG A 226 38.88 14.63 -34.91
C ARG A 226 40.20 14.09 -35.49
N ARG A 227 40.24 12.82 -35.89
CA ARG A 227 41.42 12.21 -36.51
C ARG A 227 41.72 12.83 -37.87
N LEU A 228 40.70 13.04 -38.70
CA LEU A 228 40.84 13.63 -40.03
C LEU A 228 41.22 15.12 -39.95
N GLU A 229 40.64 15.87 -39.02
CA GLU A 229 41.02 17.27 -38.74
C GLU A 229 42.49 17.37 -38.31
N ALA A 230 42.94 16.50 -37.40
CA ALA A 230 44.34 16.47 -36.99
C ALA A 230 45.30 16.16 -38.16
N LEU A 231 44.91 15.27 -39.06
CA LEU A 231 45.66 14.98 -40.30
C LEU A 231 45.71 16.19 -41.23
N MET A 232 44.58 16.86 -41.45
CA MET A 232 44.54 18.09 -42.25
C MET A 232 45.46 19.16 -41.67
N TYR A 233 45.40 19.40 -40.36
CA TYR A 233 46.27 20.37 -39.70
C TYR A 233 47.75 20.00 -39.80
N ALA A 234 48.10 18.71 -39.71
CA ALA A 234 49.48 18.25 -39.88
C ALA A 234 50.00 18.50 -41.31
N ILE A 235 49.17 18.25 -42.34
CA ILE A 235 49.52 18.53 -43.74
C ILE A 235 49.72 20.04 -43.94
N SER A 236 48.76 20.86 -43.53
CA SER A 236 48.86 22.32 -43.67
C SER A 236 50.06 22.89 -42.90
N PHE A 237 50.38 22.34 -41.73
CA PHE A 237 51.58 22.74 -40.98
C PHE A 237 52.87 22.37 -41.72
N SER A 238 52.93 21.18 -42.35
CA SER A 238 54.08 20.77 -43.16
C SER A 238 54.28 21.70 -44.36
N GLU A 239 53.21 22.01 -45.09
CA GLU A 239 53.24 22.94 -46.23
C GLU A 239 53.70 24.34 -45.81
N ALA A 240 53.12 24.87 -44.71
CA ALA A 240 53.51 26.17 -44.18
C ALA A 240 54.98 26.20 -43.76
N ARG A 241 55.49 25.11 -43.18
CA ARG A 241 56.90 24.98 -42.79
C ARG A 241 57.83 24.96 -44.01
N GLU A 242 57.45 24.27 -45.07
CA GLU A 242 58.23 24.23 -46.32
C GLU A 242 58.25 25.59 -47.02
N GLN A 243 57.11 26.30 -47.04
CA GLN A 243 57.01 27.67 -47.52
C GLN A 243 57.90 28.61 -46.71
N ALA A 244 57.87 28.53 -45.38
CA ALA A 244 58.72 29.33 -44.50
C ALA A 244 60.22 29.07 -44.75
N ALA A 245 60.64 27.80 -44.85
CA ALA A 245 62.03 27.43 -45.15
C ALA A 245 62.49 27.90 -46.55
N THR A 246 61.56 27.99 -47.51
CA THR A 246 61.85 28.53 -48.84
C THR A 246 62.00 30.06 -48.80
N ALA A 247 61.11 30.75 -48.07
CA ALA A 247 61.21 32.19 -47.86
C ALA A 247 62.50 32.58 -47.10
N GLU A 248 62.89 31.83 -46.06
CA GLU A 248 64.16 32.03 -45.33
C GLU A 248 65.38 31.90 -46.24
N ARG A 249 65.38 30.91 -47.15
CA ARG A 249 66.45 30.74 -48.15
C ARG A 249 66.51 31.93 -49.10
N GLN A 250 65.38 32.39 -49.62
CA GLN A 250 65.30 33.57 -50.49
C GLN A 250 65.79 34.84 -49.79
N VAL A 251 65.41 35.04 -48.51
CA VAL A 251 65.91 36.16 -47.70
C VAL A 251 67.43 36.07 -47.53
N THR A 252 67.96 34.88 -47.24
CA THR A 252 69.41 34.67 -47.08
C THR A 252 70.18 34.97 -48.37
N GLU A 253 69.66 34.53 -49.52
CA GLU A 253 70.25 34.82 -50.83
C GLU A 253 70.19 36.32 -51.16
N ALA A 254 69.05 36.96 -50.92
CA ALA A 254 68.90 38.41 -51.12
C ALA A 254 69.86 39.21 -50.23
N LEU A 255 70.04 38.81 -48.96
CA LEU A 255 71.00 39.44 -48.05
C LEU A 255 72.44 39.30 -48.53
N LYS A 256 72.83 38.13 -49.08
CA LYS A 256 74.15 37.94 -49.71
C LYS A 256 74.32 38.85 -50.91
N ALA A 257 73.35 38.89 -51.82
CA ALA A 257 73.42 39.75 -53.00
C ALA A 257 73.54 41.24 -52.62
N VAL A 258 72.81 41.69 -51.60
CA VAL A 258 72.93 43.04 -51.04
C VAL A 258 74.33 43.27 -50.45
N ALA A 259 74.88 42.31 -49.71
CA ALA A 259 76.23 42.41 -49.15
C ALA A 259 77.30 42.52 -50.26
N ASP A 260 77.23 41.66 -51.27
CA ASP A 260 78.16 41.67 -52.41
C ASP A 260 78.10 43.00 -53.18
N ALA A 261 76.89 43.50 -53.46
CA ALA A 261 76.69 44.79 -54.11
C ALA A 261 77.20 45.97 -53.25
N THR A 262 77.01 45.90 -51.93
CA THR A 262 77.52 46.91 -51.00
C THR A 262 79.06 46.90 -50.97
N GLU A 263 79.68 45.72 -51.03
CA GLU A 263 81.13 45.58 -51.10
C GLU A 263 81.69 46.14 -52.41
N GLU A 264 81.06 45.81 -53.54
CA GLU A 264 81.45 46.33 -54.86
C GLU A 264 81.31 47.86 -54.92
N GLN A 265 80.20 48.41 -54.41
CA GLN A 265 80.01 49.85 -54.27
C GLN A 265 81.10 50.49 -53.39
N THR A 266 81.46 49.85 -52.27
CA THR A 266 82.51 50.34 -51.38
C THR A 266 83.86 50.32 -52.09
N ARG A 267 84.22 49.25 -52.81
CA ARG A 267 85.46 49.18 -53.60
C ARG A 267 85.50 50.25 -54.69
N ALA A 268 84.41 50.43 -55.43
CA ALA A 268 84.31 51.47 -56.46
C ALA A 268 84.47 52.88 -55.87
N ALA A 269 83.80 53.17 -54.74
CA ALA A 269 83.94 54.43 -54.02
C ALA A 269 85.39 54.65 -53.53
N THR A 270 86.05 53.59 -53.04
CA THR A 270 87.46 53.65 -52.60
C THR A 270 88.39 53.94 -53.80
N ALA A 271 88.20 53.27 -54.93
CA ALA A 271 88.98 53.49 -56.15
C ALA A 271 88.78 54.92 -56.70
N GLN A 272 87.55 55.42 -56.67
CA GLN A 272 87.24 56.80 -57.07
C GLN A 272 87.92 57.83 -56.15
N ALA A 273 87.92 57.58 -54.83
CA ALA A 273 88.62 58.43 -53.86
C ALA A 273 90.15 58.42 -54.07
N VAL A 274 90.74 57.27 -54.37
CA VAL A 274 92.17 57.16 -54.72
C VAL A 274 92.49 57.91 -56.01
N ALA A 275 91.65 57.79 -57.05
CA ALA A 275 91.84 58.50 -58.32
C ALA A 275 91.66 60.02 -58.19
N ALA A 276 90.84 60.50 -57.26
CA ALA A 276 90.66 61.92 -56.99
C ALA A 276 91.83 62.57 -56.21
N HIS A 277 92.72 61.74 -55.63
CA HIS A 277 93.88 62.16 -54.84
C HIS A 277 95.25 61.85 -55.49
N ALA A 278 95.25 61.33 -56.72
CA ALA A 278 96.43 61.14 -57.56
C ALA A 278 96.53 62.25 -58.62
#